data_AF-A0A227JGY4-F1
#
_entry.id   AF-A0A227JGY4-F1
#
_cell.length_a   1.000
_cell.length_b   1.000
_cell.length_c   1.000
_cell.angle_alpha   90.00
_cell.angle_beta   90.00
_cell.angle_gamma   90.00
#
_symmetry.space_group_name_H-M   'P 1'
#
loop_
_entity.id
_entity.type
_entity.pdbx_description
1 polymer ?
#
loop_
_entity_poly.entity_id
_entity_poly.type
_entity_poly.pdbx_seq_one_letter_code
_entity_poly.pdbx_strand_id
1 'polypeptide(L)' 'LGGALDRANQTYQGAMNKLATGRGNVIRQAESFRQLGVEIKRPISSDLAQLAQSDAFSENESPNESLVERHPAEDKVN' A
#
# COMPACT_ATOMS: atom_id res chain seq x y z
N LEU A 1 14.04 -21.64 -9.33
CA LEU A 1 14.43 -20.21 -9.30
C LEU A 1 13.25 -19.25 -9.56
N GLY A 2 12.26 -19.61 -10.40
CA GLY A 2 11.14 -18.70 -10.72
C GLY A 2 10.17 -18.38 -9.59
N GLY A 3 9.88 -19.33 -8.70
CA GLY A 3 8.84 -19.14 -7.67
C GLY A 3 9.13 -18.07 -6.61
N ALA A 4 10.41 -17.85 -6.28
CA ALA A 4 10.78 -16.81 -5.31
C ALA A 4 10.59 -15.39 -5.90
N LEU A 5 10.93 -15.23 -7.19
CA LEU A 5 10.74 -13.96 -7.90
C LEU A 5 9.25 -13.67 -8.10
N ASP A 6 8.47 -14.68 -8.44
CA ASP A 6 7.01 -14.56 -8.58
C ASP A 6 6.36 -14.12 -7.26
N ARG A 7 6.73 -14.75 -6.13
CA ARG A 7 6.24 -14.35 -4.80
C ARG A 7 6.66 -12.93 -4.41
N ALA A 8 7.89 -12.53 -4.74
CA ALA A 8 8.37 -11.17 -4.50
C ALA A 8 7.56 -10.14 -5.29
N ASN A 9 7.28 -10.41 -6.57
CA ASN A 9 6.44 -9.56 -7.41
C ASN A 9 5.02 -9.42 -6.85
N GLN A 10 4.38 -10.53 -6.46
CA GLN A 10 3.05 -10.51 -5.87
C GLN A 10 3.01 -9.69 -4.56
N THR A 11 4.01 -9.88 -3.69
CA THR A 11 4.11 -9.14 -2.42
C THR A 11 4.31 -7.65 -2.67
N TYR A 12 5.16 -7.29 -3.64
CA TYR A 12 5.39 -5.90 -4.04
C TYR A 12 4.10 -5.25 -4.57
N GLN A 13 3.40 -5.92 -5.50
CA GLN A 13 2.16 -5.40 -6.05
C GLN A 13 1.08 -5.22 -4.98
N GLY A 14 0.92 -6.20 -4.07
CA GLY A 14 -0.01 -6.11 -2.95
C GLY A 14 0.32 -4.95 -1.99
N ALA A 15 1.60 -4.75 -1.68
CA ALA A 15 2.05 -3.62 -0.87
C ALA A 15 1.80 -2.28 -1.57
N MET A 16 2.09 -2.20 -2.88
CA MET A 16 1.89 -0.98 -3.66
C MET A 16 0.42 -0.62 -3.82
N ASN A 17 -0.46 -1.62 -3.94
CA ASN A 17 -1.92 -1.46 -3.90
C ASN A 17 -2.35 -0.79 -2.59
N LYS A 18 -1.92 -1.31 -1.44
CA LYS A 18 -2.27 -0.73 -0.13
C LYS A 18 -1.64 0.65 0.08
N LEU A 19 -0.43 0.88 -0.42
CA LEU A 19 0.31 2.12 -0.23
C LEU A 19 -0.23 3.25 -1.10
N ALA A 20 -0.35 3.03 -2.41
CA ALA A 20 -0.59 4.08 -3.40
C ALA A 20 -1.66 3.74 -4.44
N THR A 21 -1.73 2.55 -5.03
CA THR A 21 -2.56 2.36 -6.24
C THR A 21 -3.99 1.87 -5.99
N GLY A 22 -4.25 1.32 -4.79
CA GLY A 22 -5.51 0.69 -4.44
C GLY A 22 -6.65 1.64 -4.10
N ARG A 23 -7.88 1.11 -4.19
CA ARG A 23 -9.07 1.76 -3.64
C ARG A 23 -8.94 1.89 -2.12
N GLY A 24 -8.71 3.11 -1.66
CA GLY A 24 -8.49 3.33 -0.22
C GLY A 24 -7.04 3.23 0.21
N ASN A 25 -6.09 3.37 -0.70
CA ASN A 25 -4.68 3.43 -0.38
C ASN A 25 -4.36 4.47 0.71
N VAL A 26 -3.31 4.20 1.49
CA VAL A 26 -2.93 4.98 2.68
C VAL A 26 -2.53 6.41 2.31
N ILE A 27 -1.86 6.62 1.19
CA ILE A 27 -1.43 7.97 0.75
C ILE A 27 -2.65 8.86 0.49
N ARG A 28 -3.65 8.35 -0.24
CA ARG A 28 -4.89 9.09 -0.53
C ARG A 28 -5.66 9.43 0.74
N GLN A 29 -5.71 8.51 1.71
CA GLN A 29 -6.30 8.79 3.01
C GLN A 29 -5.53 9.87 3.77
N ALA A 30 -4.20 9.79 3.81
CA ALA A 30 -3.38 10.80 4.48
C ALA A 30 -3.55 12.19 3.85
N GLU A 31 -3.64 12.27 2.51
CA GLU A 31 -3.87 13.52 1.80
C GLU A 31 -5.26 14.11 2.06
N SER A 32 -6.26 13.30 2.41
CA SER A 32 -7.59 13.82 2.80
C SER A 32 -7.52 14.73 4.04
N PHE A 33 -6.55 14.53 4.95
CA PHE A 33 -6.37 15.41 6.10
C PHE A 33 -5.99 16.84 5.69
N ARG A 34 -5.26 17.01 4.58
CA ARG A 34 -4.94 18.33 4.03
C ARG A 34 -6.23 19.08 3.65
N GLN A 35 -7.22 18.38 3.11
CA GLN A 35 -8.53 18.94 2.73
C GLN A 35 -9.34 19.34 3.96
N LEU A 36 -9.11 18.68 5.10
CA LEU A 36 -9.69 19.03 6.40
C LEU A 36 -8.96 20.19 7.10
N GLY A 37 -7.96 20.81 6.46
CA GLY A 37 -7.20 21.93 7.03
C GLY A 37 -6.11 21.52 8.02
N VAL A 38 -5.73 20.24 8.07
CA VAL A 38 -4.61 19.78 8.89
C VAL A 38 -3.30 20.24 8.29
N GLU A 39 -2.45 20.87 9.10
CA GLU A 39 -1.12 21.31 8.68
C GLU A 39 -0.16 20.11 8.52
N ILE A 40 0.41 19.95 7.33
CA ILE A 40 1.39 18.89 7.03
C ILE A 40 2.79 19.47 6.95
N LYS A 41 3.61 19.19 7.97
CA LYS A 41 5.00 19.66 8.05
C LYS A 41 5.94 18.96 7.07
N ARG A 42 5.61 17.73 6.65
CA ARG A 42 6.39 16.91 5.73
C ARG A 42 5.46 16.30 4.70
N PRO A 43 5.26 16.96 3.54
CA PRO A 43 4.37 16.44 2.51
C PRO A 43 4.95 15.16 1.89
N ILE A 44 4.05 14.30 1.41
CA ILE A 44 4.43 13.14 0.61
C ILE A 44 4.96 13.66 -0.75
N SER A 45 5.91 12.93 -1.35
CA SER A 45 6.42 13.24 -2.69
C SER A 45 5.27 13.45 -3.68
N SER A 46 5.36 14.49 -4.51
CA SER A 46 4.34 14.84 -5.50
C SER A 46 3.98 13.66 -6.40
N ASP A 47 4.98 12.90 -6.83
CA ASP A 47 4.81 11.82 -7.79
C ASP A 47 4.01 10.66 -7.18
N LEU A 48 4.27 10.34 -5.91
CA LEU A 48 3.53 9.32 -5.17
C LEU A 48 2.12 9.79 -4.82
N ALA A 49 1.96 11.06 -4.45
CA ALA A 49 0.65 11.64 -4.19
C ALA A 49 -0.22 11.63 -5.45
N GLN A 50 0.34 11.99 -6.61
CA GLN A 50 -0.36 11.92 -7.90
C GLN A 50 -0.72 10.49 -8.28
N LEU A 51 0.21 9.55 -8.13
CA LEU A 51 -0.05 8.14 -8.36
C LEU A 51 -1.22 7.65 -7.50
N ALA A 52 -1.27 8.10 -6.25
CA ALA A 52 -2.31 7.70 -5.29
C ALA A 52 -3.70 8.27 -5.55
N GLN A 53 -3.80 9.34 -6.33
CA GLN A 53 -5.06 9.94 -6.77
C GLN A 53 -5.52 9.39 -8.12
N SER A 54 -4.72 8.57 -8.80
CA SER A 54 -5.08 8.00 -10.09
C SER A 54 -5.98 6.78 -9.93
N ASP A 55 -7.21 6.88 -10.45
CA ASP A 55 -8.17 5.77 -10.46
C ASP A 55 -7.85 4.68 -11.50
N ALA A 56 -6.81 4.87 -12.33
CA ALA A 56 -6.44 3.96 -13.42
C ALA A 56 -6.02 2.55 -12.96
N PHE A 57 -5.77 2.36 -11.67
CA PHE A 57 -5.34 1.08 -11.08
C PHE A 57 -6.45 0.37 -10.29
N SER A 58 -7.68 0.90 -10.31
CA SER A 58 -8.78 0.48 -9.43
C SER A 58 -9.56 -0.75 -9.93
N GLU A 59 -9.29 -1.26 -11.13
CA GLU A 59 -9.98 -2.43 -11.69
C GLU A 59 -9.07 -3.67 -11.66
N ASN A 60 -9.60 -4.77 -11.11
CA ASN A 60 -9.06 -6.14 -10.98
C ASN A 60 -8.65 -6.56 -9.55
N GLU A 61 -9.65 -6.73 -8.69
CA GLU A 61 -9.54 -7.64 -7.55
C GLU A 61 -9.34 -9.08 -8.07
N SER A 62 -8.10 -9.56 -8.10
CA SER A 62 -7.86 -10.99 -7.96
C SER A 62 -8.01 -11.37 -6.48
N PRO A 63 -8.74 -12.45 -6.12
CA PRO A 63 -9.12 -12.78 -4.73
C PRO A 63 -7.98 -13.14 -3.76
N ASN A 64 -6.72 -12.85 -4.06
CA ASN A 64 -5.61 -13.40 -3.28
C ASN A 64 -5.13 -12.48 -2.14
N GLU A 65 -6.07 -11.86 -1.41
CA GLU A 65 -5.77 -10.99 -0.27
C GLU A 65 -5.51 -11.73 1.07
N SER A 66 -5.62 -13.06 1.15
CA SER A 66 -5.67 -13.73 2.47
C SER A 66 -4.34 -14.22 3.06
N LEU A 67 -3.17 -14.00 2.45
CA LEU A 67 -1.93 -14.62 2.97
C LEU A 67 -0.73 -13.68 3.15
N VAL A 68 -0.96 -12.43 3.57
CA VAL A 68 0.04 -11.75 4.39
C VAL A 68 -0.24 -12.16 5.84
N GLU A 69 0.12 -13.40 6.18
CA GLU A 69 0.33 -13.77 7.57
C GLU A 69 1.33 -12.76 8.14
N ARG A 70 0.84 -11.86 8.99
CA ARG A 70 1.72 -11.19 9.93
C ARG A 70 2.31 -12.32 10.76
N HIS A 71 3.48 -12.84 10.39
CA HIS A 71 4.24 -13.69 11.28
C HIS A 71 4.38 -12.87 12.56
N PRO A 72 3.72 -13.25 13.68
CA PRO A 72 4.12 -12.68 14.94
C PRO A 72 5.56 -13.15 15.09
N ALA A 73 6.50 -12.20 15.12
CA ALA A 73 7.82 -12.52 15.63
C ALA A 73 7.53 -13.13 17.01
N GLU A 74 7.82 -14.42 17.16
CA GLU A 74 7.78 -15.07 18.46
C GLU A 74 8.83 -14.35 19.29
N ASP A 75 8.40 -13.33 20.03
CA ASP A 75 9.17 -12.71 21.09
C ASP A 75 9.22 -13.75 22.21
N LYS A 76 10.12 -14.72 22.05
CA LYS A 76 10.40 -15.71 23.08
C LYS A 76 11.10 -14.98 24.22
N VAL A 77 10.28 -14.50 25.15
CA VAL A 77 10.68 -14.13 26.50
C VAL A 77 11.38 -15.35 27.12
N ASN A 78 12.71 -15.25 27.26
CA ASN A 78 13.50 -16.08 28.15
C ASN A 78 13.76 -15.28 29.43
#